data_AF-A0A7Y2N2T6-F1
#
_entry.id   AF-A0A7Y2N2T6-F1
#
_cell.length_a   1.000
_cell.length_b   1.000
_cell.length_c   1.000
_cell.angle_alpha   90.00
_cell.angle_beta   90.00
_cell.angle_gamma   90.00
#
_symmetry.space_group_name_H-M   'P 1'
#
loop_
_entity.id
_entity.type
_entity.pdbx_description
1 polymer ?
#
loop_
_entity_poly.entity_id
_entity_poly.type
_entity_poly.pdbx_seq_one_letter_code
_entity_poly.pdbx_strand_id
1 'polypeptide(L)'
;MTAVPRIITNNHSLLTHYQDLKKGDIVLGRVRLRPMEEHVLLDLSRRGIIGIPSFISQLCSRSKTMQTRLCGWAMIPDTTVIYTIHDLLTAVNHYTGKGMGDVVVKLEGHNAGLGIFRYRTIEDVYTQSALGHLPYPFVVQPFIENCRDLRVIVLDDYWEAYERYNCDNFRKNLHCGGTARPVKLTEEQRELCSRIIDMNDFCYAHLDLLVTEEGKSYLGEINLRGGLRGATITPEEYRKKIKSIEQNCCEKAVANQQ
;
A
#
# COMPACT_ATOMS: atom_id res chain seq x y z
N MET A 1 -37.88 -10.00 -6.75
CA MET A 1 -37.57 -9.03 -5.68
C MET A 1 -36.16 -9.32 -5.21
N THR A 2 -35.19 -8.49 -5.59
CA THR A 2 -33.84 -8.57 -5.02
C THR A 2 -33.96 -8.32 -3.51
N ALA A 3 -33.49 -9.26 -2.70
CA ALA A 3 -33.51 -9.10 -1.24
C ALA A 3 -32.65 -7.88 -0.88
N VAL A 4 -33.12 -7.05 0.04
CA VAL A 4 -32.34 -5.90 0.54
C VAL A 4 -31.00 -6.44 1.04
N PRO A 5 -29.85 -5.94 0.53
CA PRO A 5 -28.55 -6.48 0.89
C PRO A 5 -28.28 -6.25 2.39
N ARG A 6 -27.72 -7.25 3.07
CA ARG A 6 -27.28 -7.08 4.45
C ARG A 6 -26.03 -6.21 4.46
N ILE A 7 -26.00 -5.19 5.31
CA ILE A 7 -24.86 -4.29 5.46
C ILE A 7 -24.18 -4.58 6.81
N ILE A 8 -22.94 -5.07 6.76
CA ILE A 8 -22.08 -5.30 7.92
C ILE A 8 -21.16 -4.09 8.10
N THR A 9 -21.28 -3.39 9.23
CA THR A 9 -20.55 -2.13 9.48
C THR A 9 -19.38 -2.26 10.46
N ASN A 10 -19.16 -3.47 11.00
CA ASN A 10 -18.10 -3.71 11.97
C ASN A 10 -17.59 -5.16 11.92
N ASN A 11 -16.37 -5.35 12.43
CA ASN A 11 -15.67 -6.63 12.37
C ASN A 11 -16.26 -7.70 13.30
N HIS A 12 -16.90 -7.30 14.41
CA HIS A 12 -17.54 -8.27 15.31
C HIS A 12 -18.75 -8.91 14.62
N SER A 13 -19.62 -8.09 14.04
CA SER A 13 -20.76 -8.56 13.24
C SER A 13 -20.33 -9.38 12.01
N LEU A 14 -19.22 -9.01 11.36
CA LEU A 14 -18.66 -9.80 10.25
C LEU A 14 -18.32 -11.22 10.68
N LEU A 15 -17.63 -11.37 11.82
CA LEU A 15 -17.26 -12.69 12.33
C LEU A 15 -18.50 -13.50 12.74
N THR A 16 -19.43 -12.88 13.45
CA THR A 16 -20.67 -13.54 13.90
C THR A 16 -21.52 -14.06 12.75
N HIS A 17 -21.60 -13.31 11.64
CA HIS A 17 -22.44 -13.64 10.49
C HIS A 17 -21.68 -14.18 9.29
N TYR A 18 -20.39 -14.50 9.43
CA TYR A 18 -19.50 -14.84 8.32
C TYR A 18 -20.05 -15.95 7.41
N GLN A 19 -20.60 -17.01 8.03
CA GLN A 19 -21.17 -18.15 7.30
C GLN A 19 -22.50 -17.79 6.62
N ASP A 20 -23.25 -16.84 7.17
CA ASP A 20 -24.60 -16.49 6.70
C ASP A 20 -24.62 -15.48 5.55
N LEU A 21 -23.48 -14.86 5.23
CA LEU A 21 -23.40 -13.84 4.17
C LEU A 21 -23.75 -14.41 2.79
N LYS A 22 -24.48 -13.64 2.00
CA LYS A 22 -24.94 -14.03 0.67
C LYS A 22 -24.47 -13.03 -0.38
N LYS A 23 -24.38 -13.50 -1.62
CA LYS A 23 -24.06 -12.66 -2.79
C LYS A 23 -24.89 -11.36 -2.75
N GLY A 24 -24.22 -10.22 -2.85
CA GLY A 24 -24.82 -8.88 -2.78
C GLY A 24 -24.73 -8.21 -1.41
N ASP A 25 -24.52 -8.97 -0.32
CA ASP A 25 -24.27 -8.38 0.99
C ASP A 25 -23.00 -7.52 0.98
N ILE A 26 -22.98 -6.49 1.83
CA ILE A 26 -21.94 -5.46 1.85
C ILE A 26 -21.19 -5.52 3.18
N VAL A 27 -19.86 -5.49 3.11
CA VAL A 27 -18.97 -5.31 4.25
C VAL A 27 -18.36 -3.91 4.17
N LEU A 28 -18.82 -3.03 5.06
CA LEU A 28 -18.43 -1.64 5.16
C LEU A 28 -17.30 -1.48 6.19
N GLY A 29 -16.21 -0.88 5.74
CA GLY A 29 -14.96 -0.70 6.48
C GLY A 29 -13.96 -1.83 6.25
N ARG A 30 -12.73 -1.59 6.73
CA ARG A 30 -11.64 -2.56 6.61
C ARG A 30 -11.86 -3.80 7.48
N VAL A 31 -11.63 -4.97 6.90
CA VAL A 31 -11.61 -6.25 7.60
C VAL A 31 -10.31 -6.37 8.40
N ARG A 32 -10.43 -6.69 9.69
CA ARG A 32 -9.33 -6.95 10.61
C ARG A 32 -8.91 -8.40 10.44
N LEU A 33 -7.76 -8.58 9.83
CA LEU A 33 -7.13 -9.88 9.61
C LEU A 33 -5.89 -10.00 10.49
N ARG A 34 -5.70 -11.18 11.09
CA ARG A 34 -4.42 -11.63 11.63
C ARG A 34 -3.48 -12.00 10.47
N PRO A 35 -2.16 -12.09 10.70
CA PRO A 35 -1.25 -12.63 9.70
C PRO A 35 -1.76 -14.00 9.19
N MET A 36 -1.73 -14.21 7.87
CA MET A 36 -2.21 -15.41 7.17
C MET A 36 -3.73 -15.55 7.02
N GLU A 37 -4.54 -14.58 7.48
CA GLU A 37 -6.00 -14.57 7.28
C GLU A 37 -6.45 -13.89 5.99
N GLU A 38 -5.53 -13.54 5.10
CA GLU A 38 -5.83 -12.91 3.80
C GLU A 38 -6.82 -13.73 2.95
N HIS A 39 -6.89 -15.05 3.14
CA HIS A 39 -7.85 -15.95 2.50
C HIS A 39 -9.32 -15.59 2.79
N VAL A 40 -9.61 -14.91 3.91
CA VAL A 40 -10.96 -14.43 4.25
C VAL A 40 -11.46 -13.43 3.20
N LEU A 41 -10.60 -12.53 2.74
CA LEU A 41 -10.95 -11.56 1.69
C LEU A 41 -11.25 -12.26 0.36
N LEU A 42 -10.48 -13.30 0.04
CA LEU A 42 -10.67 -14.10 -1.16
C LEU A 42 -12.00 -14.87 -1.12
N ASP A 43 -12.35 -15.48 0.02
CA ASP A 43 -13.62 -16.18 0.18
C ASP A 43 -14.83 -15.23 0.06
N LEU A 44 -14.79 -14.08 0.75
CA LEU A 44 -15.84 -13.06 0.65
C LEU A 44 -16.00 -12.57 -0.81
N SER A 45 -14.89 -12.29 -1.49
CA SER A 45 -14.90 -11.91 -2.90
C SER A 45 -15.49 -13.00 -3.80
N ARG A 46 -15.06 -14.26 -3.63
CA ARG A 46 -15.57 -15.43 -4.37
C ARG A 46 -17.08 -15.62 -4.19
N ARG A 47 -17.61 -15.36 -2.99
CA ARG A 47 -19.04 -15.47 -2.65
C ARG A 47 -19.87 -14.31 -3.21
N GLY A 48 -19.24 -13.32 -3.84
CA GLY A 48 -19.91 -12.14 -4.38
C GLY A 48 -20.38 -11.17 -3.30
N ILE A 49 -19.69 -11.16 -2.15
CA ILE A 49 -19.84 -10.11 -1.12
C ILE A 49 -19.11 -8.87 -1.62
N ILE A 50 -19.67 -7.69 -1.37
CA ILE A 50 -19.08 -6.41 -1.77
C ILE A 50 -18.33 -5.83 -0.59
N GLY A 51 -17.01 -5.67 -0.72
CA GLY A 51 -16.19 -4.97 0.27
C GLY A 51 -16.09 -3.48 -0.06
N ILE A 52 -16.21 -2.62 0.96
CA ILE A 52 -15.98 -1.17 0.84
C ILE A 52 -15.09 -0.72 2.00
N PRO A 53 -13.80 -0.38 1.79
CA PRO A 53 -13.05 -0.46 0.53
C PRO A 53 -13.02 -1.86 -0.08
N SER A 54 -12.78 -1.96 -1.39
CA SER A 54 -12.74 -3.25 -2.10
C SER A 54 -11.81 -4.27 -1.42
N PHE A 55 -12.14 -5.56 -1.49
CA PHE A 55 -11.27 -6.58 -0.89
C PHE A 55 -9.89 -6.63 -1.54
N ILE A 56 -9.78 -6.29 -2.83
CA ILE A 56 -8.51 -6.16 -3.55
C ILE A 56 -7.69 -4.98 -3.01
N SER A 57 -8.27 -3.79 -2.85
CA SER A 57 -7.54 -2.66 -2.25
C SER A 57 -7.10 -2.94 -0.81
N GLN A 58 -7.93 -3.65 -0.04
CA GLN A 58 -7.57 -4.10 1.30
C GLN A 58 -6.38 -5.05 1.31
N LEU A 59 -6.36 -6.04 0.42
CA LEU A 59 -5.23 -6.96 0.30
C LEU A 59 -3.97 -6.25 -0.21
N CYS A 60 -4.10 -5.43 -1.26
CA CYS A 60 -3.03 -4.63 -1.84
C CYS A 60 -2.40 -3.72 -0.78
N SER A 61 -3.21 -3.04 0.05
CA SER A 61 -2.71 -2.16 1.11
C SER A 61 -1.88 -2.85 2.20
N ARG A 62 -1.94 -4.18 2.31
CA ARG A 62 -1.24 -4.95 3.34
C ARG A 62 0.02 -5.63 2.82
N SER A 63 0.14 -5.77 1.49
CA SER A 63 1.13 -6.61 0.85
C SER A 63 2.03 -5.81 -0.07
N LYS A 64 3.31 -5.67 0.31
CA LYS A 64 4.32 -4.99 -0.51
C LYS A 64 4.64 -5.80 -1.75
N THR A 65 4.60 -7.13 -1.63
CA THR A 65 4.78 -8.04 -2.76
C THR A 65 3.64 -7.91 -3.77
N MET A 66 2.37 -7.87 -3.32
CA MET A 66 1.23 -7.63 -4.21
C MET A 66 1.31 -6.25 -4.86
N GLN A 67 1.63 -5.19 -4.10
CA GLN A 67 1.83 -3.84 -4.64
C GLN A 67 2.90 -3.83 -5.72
N THR A 68 4.02 -4.52 -5.49
CA THR A 68 5.12 -4.59 -6.48
C THR A 68 4.69 -5.33 -7.75
N ARG A 69 3.88 -6.38 -7.62
CA ARG A 69 3.35 -7.11 -8.78
C ARG A 69 2.32 -6.31 -9.59
N LEU A 70 1.41 -5.61 -8.92
CA LEU A 70 0.33 -4.86 -9.59
C LEU A 70 0.76 -3.49 -10.09
N CYS A 71 1.65 -2.82 -9.34
CA CYS A 71 2.05 -1.45 -9.57
C CYS A 71 3.51 -1.31 -9.99
N GLY A 72 4.20 -2.41 -10.37
CA GLY A 72 5.62 -2.38 -10.76
C GLY A 72 5.94 -1.38 -11.88
N TRP A 73 4.98 -1.10 -12.76
CA TRP A 73 5.08 -0.07 -13.81
C TRP A 73 5.24 1.37 -13.27
N ALA A 74 4.79 1.62 -12.05
CA ALA A 74 4.87 2.90 -11.36
C ALA A 74 6.02 2.97 -10.35
N MET A 75 6.70 1.86 -10.07
CA MET A 75 7.79 1.79 -9.10
C MET A 75 9.13 2.11 -9.76
N ILE A 76 10.16 2.26 -8.93
CA ILE A 76 11.53 2.42 -9.41
C ILE A 76 11.88 1.25 -10.35
N PRO A 77 12.48 1.48 -11.52
CA PRO A 77 12.86 0.42 -12.45
C PRO A 77 13.66 -0.68 -11.74
N ASP A 78 13.46 -1.92 -12.19
CA ASP A 78 14.09 -3.12 -11.62
C ASP A 78 13.63 -3.48 -10.19
N THR A 79 12.66 -2.79 -9.59
CA THR A 79 11.99 -3.27 -8.35
C THR A 79 11.34 -4.64 -8.59
N THR A 80 11.64 -5.62 -7.75
CA THR A 80 11.14 -6.99 -7.93
C THR A 80 10.81 -7.68 -6.61
N VAL A 81 9.95 -8.70 -6.69
CA VAL A 81 9.61 -9.58 -5.56
C VAL A 81 10.47 -10.83 -5.61
N ILE A 82 11.06 -11.17 -4.47
CA ILE A 82 11.82 -12.38 -4.25
C ILE A 82 10.97 -13.35 -3.42
N TYR A 83 10.53 -14.46 -4.01
CA TYR A 83 9.77 -15.50 -3.32
C TYR A 83 10.67 -16.64 -2.82
N THR A 84 11.78 -16.86 -3.50
CA THR A 84 12.71 -17.96 -3.23
C THR A 84 14.16 -17.52 -3.39
N ILE A 85 15.08 -18.35 -2.93
CA ILE A 85 16.52 -18.12 -3.15
C ILE A 85 16.92 -18.18 -4.63
N HIS A 86 16.18 -18.92 -5.46
CA HIS A 86 16.43 -18.96 -6.91
C HIS A 86 16.04 -17.63 -7.59
N ASP A 87 14.94 -17.01 -7.15
CA ASP A 87 14.58 -15.66 -7.60
C ASP A 87 15.67 -14.66 -7.21
N LEU A 88 16.23 -14.81 -5.99
CA LEU A 88 17.29 -13.94 -5.50
C LEU A 88 18.58 -14.08 -6.32
N LEU A 89 19.01 -15.31 -6.64
CA LEU A 89 20.17 -15.54 -7.51
C LEU A 89 19.96 -14.94 -8.91
N THR A 90 18.74 -14.99 -9.44
CA THR A 90 18.40 -14.33 -10.70
C THR A 90 18.53 -12.81 -10.58
N ALA A 91 18.03 -12.23 -9.48
CA ALA A 91 18.19 -10.81 -9.20
C ALA A 91 19.67 -10.42 -9.00
N VAL A 92 20.48 -11.24 -8.33
CA VAL A 92 21.93 -11.03 -8.18
C VAL A 92 22.61 -10.90 -9.54
N ASN A 93 22.39 -11.86 -10.45
CA ASN A 93 22.97 -11.83 -11.79
C ASN A 93 22.56 -10.56 -12.56
N HIS A 94 21.28 -10.21 -12.49
CA HIS A 94 20.71 -9.05 -13.18
C HIS A 94 21.26 -7.71 -12.65
N TYR A 95 21.26 -7.54 -11.33
CA TYR A 95 21.71 -6.29 -10.68
C TYR A 95 23.22 -6.11 -10.85
N THR A 96 24.00 -7.17 -10.67
CA THR A 96 25.45 -7.15 -10.90
C THR A 96 25.78 -6.89 -12.37
N GLY A 97 25.09 -7.54 -13.31
CA GLY A 97 25.28 -7.33 -14.74
C GLY A 97 24.97 -5.90 -15.20
N LYS A 98 24.04 -5.22 -14.52
CA LYS A 98 23.73 -3.80 -14.73
C LYS A 98 24.63 -2.83 -13.96
N GLY A 99 25.54 -3.32 -13.11
CA GLY A 99 26.38 -2.49 -12.25
C GLY A 99 25.58 -1.68 -11.22
N MET A 100 24.45 -2.22 -10.74
CA MET A 100 23.65 -1.55 -9.72
C MET A 100 24.39 -1.55 -8.37
N GLY A 101 24.36 -0.41 -7.69
CA GLY A 101 24.92 -0.26 -6.35
C GLY A 101 23.94 -0.68 -5.26
N ASP A 102 23.74 0.22 -4.29
CA ASP A 102 22.91 -0.02 -3.13
C ASP A 102 21.48 -0.46 -3.48
N VAL A 103 20.92 -1.34 -2.65
CA VAL A 103 19.56 -1.84 -2.76
C VAL A 103 18.81 -1.67 -1.44
N VAL A 104 17.49 -1.54 -1.55
CA VAL A 104 16.56 -1.54 -0.42
C VAL A 104 15.79 -2.86 -0.42
N VAL A 105 15.86 -3.58 0.68
CA VAL A 105 14.99 -4.72 0.98
C VAL A 105 13.80 -4.23 1.79
N LYS A 106 12.60 -4.59 1.35
CA LYS A 106 11.35 -4.32 2.08
C LYS A 106 10.68 -5.64 2.44
N LEU A 107 10.62 -5.94 3.73
CA LEU A 107 9.96 -7.15 4.23
C LEU A 107 8.44 -7.05 4.11
N GLU A 108 7.83 -8.17 3.77
CA GLU A 108 6.38 -8.32 3.71
C GLU A 108 5.75 -8.15 5.10
N GLY A 109 4.55 -7.56 5.17
CA GLY A 109 3.78 -7.42 6.41
C GLY A 109 4.33 -6.41 7.45
N HIS A 110 5.44 -5.74 7.16
CA HIS A 110 6.04 -4.73 8.05
C HIS A 110 5.68 -3.31 7.60
N ASN A 111 5.55 -2.35 8.53
CA ASN A 111 5.13 -0.97 8.26
C ASN A 111 5.98 0.05 9.03
N ALA A 112 5.80 1.34 8.71
CA ALA A 112 6.44 2.45 9.42
C ALA A 112 7.98 2.41 9.45
N GLY A 113 8.59 1.92 8.37
CA GLY A 113 10.05 1.81 8.24
C GLY A 113 10.64 0.58 8.93
N LEU A 114 9.85 -0.17 9.70
CA LEU A 114 10.25 -1.49 10.19
C LEU A 114 10.33 -2.45 9.01
N GLY A 115 11.34 -3.33 9.00
CA GLY A 115 11.56 -4.26 7.90
C GLY A 115 12.06 -3.60 6.60
N ILE A 116 12.56 -2.37 6.66
CA ILE A 116 13.19 -1.69 5.51
C ILE A 116 14.70 -1.62 5.76
N PHE A 117 15.48 -2.33 4.96
CA PHE A 117 16.93 -2.44 5.09
C PHE A 117 17.62 -1.91 3.84
N ARG A 118 18.74 -1.20 4.03
CA ARG A 118 19.62 -0.77 2.94
C ARG A 118 20.84 -1.69 2.96
N TYR A 119 21.17 -2.25 1.81
CA TYR A 119 22.37 -3.06 1.57
C TYR A 119 23.22 -2.37 0.52
N ARG A 120 24.54 -2.53 0.62
CA ARG A 120 25.48 -1.94 -0.36
C ARG A 120 25.45 -2.67 -1.69
N THR A 121 25.19 -3.97 -1.65
CA THR A 121 25.08 -4.80 -2.84
C THR A 121 23.92 -5.79 -2.72
N ILE A 122 23.45 -6.29 -3.86
CA ILE A 122 22.51 -7.42 -3.91
C ILE A 122 23.14 -8.72 -3.36
N GLU A 123 24.46 -8.85 -3.41
CA GLU A 123 25.20 -9.99 -2.87
C GLU A 123 25.12 -10.05 -1.33
N ASP A 124 25.11 -8.89 -0.67
CA ASP A 124 24.88 -8.81 0.77
C ASP A 124 23.47 -9.32 1.12
N VAL A 125 22.46 -8.99 0.29
CA VAL A 125 21.09 -9.50 0.45
C VAL A 125 21.07 -11.01 0.29
N TYR A 126 21.75 -11.54 -0.72
CA TYR A 126 21.90 -12.98 -0.91
C TYR A 126 22.51 -13.66 0.31
N THR A 127 23.63 -13.13 0.81
CA THR A 127 24.31 -13.66 2.00
C THR A 127 23.39 -13.71 3.21
N GLN A 128 22.70 -12.60 3.52
CA GLN A 128 21.75 -12.55 4.65
C GLN A 128 20.58 -13.52 4.46
N SER A 129 20.08 -13.65 3.24
CA SER A 129 18.98 -14.56 2.93
C SER A 129 19.39 -16.03 3.03
N ALA A 130 20.58 -16.38 2.53
CA ALA A 130 21.13 -17.73 2.58
C ALA A 130 21.43 -18.19 4.02
N LEU A 131 21.80 -17.24 4.89
CA LEU A 131 21.97 -17.48 6.34
C LEU A 131 20.64 -17.50 7.11
N GLY A 132 19.50 -17.28 6.45
CA GLY A 132 18.17 -17.37 7.05
C GLY A 132 17.71 -16.12 7.79
N HIS A 133 18.35 -14.97 7.60
CA HIS A 133 17.99 -13.71 8.27
C HIS A 133 16.88 -12.92 7.57
N LEU A 134 16.61 -13.22 6.29
CA LEU A 134 15.54 -12.58 5.52
C LEU A 134 14.41 -13.57 5.23
N PRO A 135 13.24 -13.43 5.86
CA PRO A 135 12.11 -14.30 5.57
C PRO A 135 11.50 -13.97 4.21
N TYR A 136 11.28 -14.99 3.39
CA TYR A 136 10.54 -14.85 2.14
C TYR A 136 9.02 -14.74 2.38
N PRO A 137 8.28 -14.04 1.50
CA PRO A 137 8.80 -13.22 0.41
C PRO A 137 9.19 -11.80 0.86
N PHE A 138 10.03 -11.13 0.08
CA PHE A 138 10.37 -9.72 0.28
C PHE A 138 10.56 -9.00 -1.06
N VAL A 139 10.57 -7.68 -1.03
CA VAL A 139 10.81 -6.83 -2.20
C VAL A 139 12.25 -6.35 -2.19
N VAL A 140 12.91 -6.40 -3.34
CA VAL A 140 14.20 -5.73 -3.59
C VAL A 140 13.95 -4.57 -4.55
N GLN A 141 14.50 -3.41 -4.21
CA GLN A 141 14.37 -2.17 -4.98
C GLN A 141 15.74 -1.52 -5.10
N PRO A 142 16.16 -1.01 -6.26
CA PRO A 142 17.34 -0.15 -6.33
C PRO A 142 17.20 1.06 -5.39
N PHE A 143 18.28 1.38 -4.68
CA PHE A 143 18.31 2.57 -3.82
C PHE A 143 18.57 3.81 -4.68
N ILE A 144 17.77 4.86 -4.46
CA ILE A 144 17.98 6.17 -5.10
C ILE A 144 18.40 7.15 -4.02
N GLU A 145 19.61 7.69 -4.18
CA GLU A 145 20.13 8.73 -3.30
C GLU A 145 19.35 10.04 -3.48
N ASN A 146 19.27 10.81 -2.39
CA ASN A 146 18.65 12.13 -2.35
C ASN A 146 17.19 12.23 -2.83
N CYS A 147 16.50 11.10 -3.02
CA CYS A 147 15.09 11.11 -3.41
C CYS A 147 14.23 11.76 -2.32
N ARG A 148 13.31 12.65 -2.69
CA ARG A 148 12.31 13.22 -1.78
C ARG A 148 11.24 12.17 -1.51
N ASP A 149 10.71 12.15 -0.29
CA ASP A 149 9.69 11.19 0.14
C ASP A 149 8.40 11.95 0.45
N LEU A 150 7.43 11.87 -0.46
CA LEU A 150 6.15 12.58 -0.34
C LEU A 150 5.07 11.60 0.10
N ARG A 151 4.39 11.89 1.20
CA ARG A 151 3.12 11.23 1.52
C ARG A 151 1.98 12.02 0.90
N VAL A 152 1.20 11.36 0.07
CA VAL A 152 -0.06 11.85 -0.49
C VAL A 152 -1.24 11.23 0.27
N ILE A 153 -2.26 12.03 0.55
CA ILE A 153 -3.54 11.62 1.12
C ILE A 153 -4.63 12.00 0.11
N VAL A 154 -5.39 11.00 -0.33
CA VAL A 154 -6.49 11.15 -1.28
C VAL A 154 -7.78 10.66 -0.64
N LEU A 155 -8.71 11.59 -0.39
CA LEU A 155 -10.02 11.35 0.20
C LEU A 155 -11.09 11.99 -0.69
N ASP A 156 -11.53 11.28 -1.74
CA ASP A 156 -12.48 11.79 -2.74
C ASP A 156 -11.95 13.07 -3.43
N ASP A 157 -12.61 14.20 -3.24
CA ASP A 157 -12.22 15.51 -3.76
C ASP A 157 -11.01 16.12 -3.02
N TYR A 158 -10.69 15.62 -1.83
CA TYR A 158 -9.65 16.16 -0.97
C TYR A 158 -8.30 15.53 -1.26
N TRP A 159 -7.32 16.38 -1.58
CA TRP A 159 -5.94 16.01 -1.84
C TRP A 159 -4.99 16.81 -0.98
N GLU A 160 -4.15 16.12 -0.25
CA GLU A 160 -3.08 16.71 0.55
C GLU A 160 -1.77 15.96 0.31
N ALA A 161 -0.65 16.69 0.30
CA ALA A 161 0.66 16.09 0.30
C ALA A 161 1.62 16.83 1.23
N TYR A 162 2.50 16.05 1.85
CA TYR A 162 3.61 16.58 2.63
C TYR A 162 4.87 15.77 2.36
N GLU A 163 6.00 16.45 2.33
CA GLU A 163 7.32 15.84 2.23
C GLU A 163 7.79 15.45 3.62
N ARG A 164 8.31 14.23 3.75
CA ARG A 164 8.99 13.73 4.93
C ARG A 164 10.49 13.87 4.73
N TYR A 165 11.18 14.34 5.76
CA TYR A 165 12.63 14.57 5.73
C TYR A 165 13.29 13.98 6.97
N ASN A 166 14.46 13.37 6.80
CA ASN A 166 15.30 12.89 7.88
C ASN A 166 16.77 12.97 7.44
N CYS A 167 17.59 13.74 8.16
CA CYS A 167 19.02 13.89 7.86
C CYS A 167 19.87 12.73 8.41
N ASP A 168 19.38 12.07 9.45
CA ASP A 168 20.16 11.09 10.21
C ASP A 168 19.88 9.65 9.75
N ASN A 169 18.88 9.47 8.86
CA ASN A 169 18.44 8.15 8.42
C ASN A 169 17.90 8.20 6.98
N PHE A 170 18.21 7.17 6.18
CA PHE A 170 17.62 7.03 4.85
C PHE A 170 16.10 6.78 4.90
N ARG A 171 15.59 6.27 6.03
CA ARG A 171 14.15 6.17 6.31
C ARG A 171 13.62 7.52 6.79
N LYS A 172 12.84 8.17 5.93
CA LYS A 172 12.29 9.50 6.19
C LYS A 172 10.99 9.49 7.00
N ASN A 173 10.49 8.31 7.41
CA ASN A 173 9.26 8.20 8.20
C ASN A 173 9.32 9.06 9.48
N LEU A 174 8.22 9.75 9.81
CA LEU A 174 8.11 10.56 11.04
C LEU A 174 8.25 9.73 12.32
N HIS A 175 8.00 8.42 12.26
CA HIS A 175 8.26 7.50 13.38
C HIS A 175 9.76 7.27 13.61
N CYS A 176 10.60 7.51 12.60
CA CYS A 176 12.06 7.39 12.66
C CYS A 176 12.76 8.72 12.96
N GLY A 177 12.05 9.69 13.55
CA GLY A 177 12.59 11.02 13.88
C GLY A 177 12.52 12.05 12.75
N GLY A 178 11.90 11.69 11.61
CA GLY A 178 11.74 12.63 10.51
C GLY A 178 10.79 13.79 10.82
N THR A 179 10.97 14.89 10.09
CA THR A 179 10.08 16.07 10.08
C THR A 179 9.22 16.09 8.82
N ALA A 180 8.16 16.91 8.83
CA ALA A 180 7.26 17.07 7.68
C ALA A 180 7.15 18.53 7.27
N ARG A 181 7.00 18.77 5.96
CA ARG A 181 6.60 20.07 5.41
C ARG A 181 5.51 19.91 4.35
N PRO A 182 4.48 20.77 4.30
CA PRO A 182 3.49 20.73 3.23
C PRO A 182 4.13 20.91 1.85
N VAL A 183 3.60 20.21 0.84
CA VAL A 183 4.02 20.37 -0.55
C VAL A 183 2.81 20.35 -1.48
N LYS A 184 2.92 21.02 -2.62
CA LYS A 184 1.94 20.91 -3.70
C LYS A 184 2.36 19.79 -4.64
N LEU A 185 1.40 18.93 -4.99
CA LEU A 185 1.60 17.93 -6.04
C LEU A 185 1.61 18.58 -7.41
N THR A 186 2.45 18.07 -8.29
CA THR A 186 2.37 18.36 -9.73
C THR A 186 1.19 17.61 -10.36
N GLU A 187 0.81 17.99 -11.57
CA GLU A 187 -0.26 17.30 -12.30
C GLU A 187 0.13 15.84 -12.60
N GLU A 188 1.37 15.61 -13.05
CA GLU A 188 1.90 14.26 -13.30
C GLU A 188 1.85 13.36 -12.05
N GLN A 189 2.12 13.93 -10.86
CA GLN A 189 2.00 13.21 -9.59
C GLN A 189 0.55 12.86 -9.26
N ARG A 190 -0.40 13.76 -9.54
CA ARG A 190 -1.83 13.52 -9.35
C ARG A 190 -2.32 12.44 -10.30
N GLU A 191 -1.99 12.53 -11.58
CA GLU A 191 -2.31 11.53 -12.60
C GLU A 191 -1.75 10.15 -12.23
N LEU A 192 -0.49 10.09 -11.79
CA LEU A 192 0.13 8.85 -11.30
C LEU A 192 -0.65 8.25 -10.13
N CYS A 193 -0.97 9.07 -9.12
CA CYS A 193 -1.73 8.62 -7.94
C CYS A 193 -3.11 8.12 -8.34
N SER A 194 -3.86 8.89 -9.14
CA SER A 194 -5.21 8.53 -9.59
C SER A 194 -5.20 7.21 -10.34
N ARG A 195 -4.26 7.03 -11.28
CA ARG A 195 -4.15 5.77 -12.04
C ARG A 195 -3.87 4.56 -11.13
N ILE A 196 -3.03 4.71 -10.11
CA ILE A 196 -2.75 3.62 -9.15
C ILE A 196 -3.99 3.31 -8.30
N ILE A 197 -4.71 4.34 -7.84
CA ILE A 197 -5.93 4.22 -7.05
C ILE A 197 -7.01 3.48 -7.86
N ASP A 198 -7.26 3.92 -9.09
CA ASP A 198 -8.30 3.38 -9.97
C ASP A 198 -7.99 1.94 -10.38
N MET A 199 -6.74 1.63 -10.76
CA MET A 199 -6.34 0.28 -11.18
C MET A 199 -6.43 -0.77 -10.07
N ASN A 200 -6.49 -0.36 -8.80
CA ASN A 200 -6.49 -1.27 -7.66
C ASN A 200 -7.75 -1.10 -6.77
N ASP A 201 -8.80 -0.48 -7.30
CA ASP A 201 -10.11 -0.29 -6.66
C ASP A 201 -10.05 0.36 -5.26
N PHE A 202 -9.18 1.36 -5.07
CA PHE A 202 -9.14 2.15 -3.85
C PHE A 202 -10.20 3.27 -3.91
N CYS A 203 -11.08 3.37 -2.91
CA CYS A 203 -11.99 4.52 -2.79
C CYS A 203 -11.37 5.72 -2.06
N TYR A 204 -10.27 5.49 -1.37
CA TYR A 204 -9.39 6.48 -0.76
C TYR A 204 -8.03 5.85 -0.53
N ALA A 205 -6.96 6.64 -0.46
CA ALA A 205 -5.61 6.09 -0.34
C ALA A 205 -4.61 7.04 0.33
N HIS A 206 -3.55 6.45 0.86
CA HIS A 206 -2.32 7.12 1.26
C HIS A 206 -1.18 6.56 0.41
N LEU A 207 -0.45 7.42 -0.30
CA LEU A 207 0.64 7.01 -1.20
C LEU A 207 2.00 7.57 -0.73
N ASP A 208 2.96 6.67 -0.59
CA ASP A 208 4.41 6.76 -0.87
C ASP A 208 4.75 7.22 -2.28
N LEU A 209 5.19 8.47 -2.49
CA LEU A 209 5.97 8.82 -3.68
C LEU A 209 7.44 9.07 -3.34
N LEU A 210 8.33 8.43 -4.09
CA LEU A 210 9.75 8.75 -4.14
C LEU A 210 9.99 9.63 -5.37
N VAL A 211 10.49 10.85 -5.15
CA VAL A 211 10.75 11.82 -6.22
C VAL A 211 12.25 12.00 -6.38
N THR A 212 12.79 11.71 -7.56
CA THR A 212 14.23 11.84 -7.84
C THR A 212 14.65 13.30 -7.95
N GLU A 213 15.95 13.57 -8.00
CA GLU A 213 16.48 14.92 -8.20
C GLU A 213 16.04 15.50 -9.55
N GLU A 214 15.87 14.66 -10.58
CA GLU A 214 15.34 15.04 -11.90
C GLU A 214 13.82 15.23 -11.92
N GLY A 215 13.14 15.08 -10.76
CA GLY A 215 11.70 15.29 -10.62
C GLY A 215 10.82 14.09 -11.00
N LYS A 216 11.39 12.95 -11.39
CA LYS A 216 10.61 11.74 -11.69
C LYS A 216 10.01 11.16 -10.42
N SER A 217 8.73 10.81 -10.45
CA SER A 217 8.01 10.28 -9.29
C SER A 217 7.71 8.79 -9.45
N TYR A 218 8.00 8.01 -8.40
CA TYR A 218 7.76 6.58 -8.35
C TYR A 218 6.94 6.21 -7.12
N LEU A 219 6.08 5.20 -7.24
CA LEU A 219 5.35 4.62 -6.12
C LEU A 219 6.32 3.88 -5.18
N GLY A 220 6.34 4.30 -3.92
CA GLY A 220 7.01 3.61 -2.82
C GLY A 220 6.11 2.59 -2.11
N GLU A 221 4.88 2.99 -1.83
CA GLU A 221 3.87 2.20 -1.09
C GLU A 221 2.47 2.82 -1.24
N ILE A 222 1.40 2.02 -1.26
CA ILE A 222 0.01 2.47 -1.14
C ILE A 222 -0.68 1.80 0.05
N ASN A 223 -1.47 2.56 0.80
CA ASN A 223 -2.15 2.10 2.00
C ASN A 223 -3.57 2.68 2.13
N LEU A 224 -4.49 1.95 2.76
CA LEU A 224 -5.82 2.45 3.17
C LEU A 224 -5.77 3.28 4.47
N ARG A 225 -4.60 3.40 5.10
CA ARG A 225 -4.43 4.18 6.33
C ARG A 225 -2.99 4.61 6.45
N GLY A 226 -2.75 5.87 6.80
CA GLY A 226 -1.41 6.39 7.02
C GLY A 226 -1.33 7.28 8.25
N GLY A 227 -0.10 7.62 8.64
CA GLY A 227 0.14 8.63 9.66
C GLY A 227 -0.33 10.01 9.18
N LEU A 228 -1.00 10.75 10.05
CA LEU A 228 -1.48 12.12 9.80
C LEU A 228 -0.60 13.18 10.46
N ARG A 229 0.51 12.80 11.10
CA ARG A 229 1.35 13.72 11.89
C ARG A 229 1.93 14.88 11.08
N GLY A 230 2.17 14.68 9.78
CA GLY A 230 2.63 15.73 8.87
C GLY A 230 1.51 16.39 8.07
N ALA A 231 0.27 15.96 8.27
CA ALA A 231 -0.89 16.44 7.54
C ALA A 231 -1.56 17.60 8.28
N THR A 232 -2.22 18.46 7.51
CA THR A 232 -3.02 19.59 7.96
C THR A 232 -4.43 19.14 8.32
N ILE A 233 -4.96 18.13 7.61
CA ILE A 233 -6.26 17.55 7.95
C ILE A 233 -6.28 17.02 9.38
N THR A 234 -7.31 17.41 10.13
CA THR A 234 -7.45 16.95 11.51
C THR A 234 -7.90 15.48 11.57
N PRO A 235 -7.56 14.72 12.63
CA PRO A 235 -8.03 13.34 12.78
C PRO A 235 -9.56 13.18 12.83
N GLU A 236 -10.28 14.22 13.25
CA GLU A 236 -11.74 14.23 13.25
C GLU A 236 -12.30 14.39 11.83
N GLU A 237 -11.81 15.39 11.10
CA GLU A 237 -12.21 15.65 9.71
C GLU A 237 -11.86 14.47 8.80
N TYR A 238 -10.67 13.90 8.97
CA TYR A 238 -10.24 12.67 8.28
C TYR A 238 -11.25 11.54 8.49
N ARG A 239 -11.65 11.26 9.73
CA ARG A 239 -12.62 10.20 10.04
C ARG A 239 -13.99 10.49 9.44
N LYS A 240 -14.42 11.75 9.42
CA LYS A 240 -15.68 12.17 8.81
C LYS A 240 -15.68 11.94 7.30
N LYS A 241 -14.60 12.35 6.61
CA LYS A 241 -14.42 12.13 5.17
C LYS A 241 -14.42 10.65 4.81
N ILE A 242 -13.64 9.82 5.51
CA ILE A 242 -13.62 8.36 5.27
C ILE A 242 -15.02 7.75 5.39
N LYS A 243 -15.77 8.06 6.47
CA LYS A 243 -17.13 7.57 6.65
C LYS A 243 -18.07 8.01 5.52
N SER A 244 -17.95 9.27 5.08
CA SER A 244 -18.74 9.79 3.97
C SER A 244 -18.45 9.05 2.67
N ILE A 245 -17.17 8.77 2.39
CA ILE A 245 -16.75 8.03 1.19
C ILE A 245 -17.30 6.60 1.24
N GLU A 246 -17.12 5.90 2.36
CA GLU A 246 -17.61 4.54 2.54
C GLU A 246 -19.14 4.48 2.39
N GLN A 247 -19.87 5.44 2.98
CA GLN A 247 -21.32 5.54 2.85
C GLN A 247 -21.76 5.80 1.40
N ASN A 248 -21.13 6.75 0.70
CA ASN A 248 -21.43 7.05 -0.70
C ASN A 248 -21.17 5.84 -1.60
N CYS A 249 -20.07 5.12 -1.39
CA CYS A 249 -19.78 3.86 -2.08
C CYS A 249 -20.83 2.79 -1.78
N CYS A 250 -21.30 2.70 -0.54
CA CYS A 250 -22.32 1.75 -0.11
C CYS A 250 -23.65 2.02 -0.81
N GLU A 251 -24.11 3.27 -0.85
CA GLU A 251 -25.33 3.67 -1.53
C GLU A 251 -25.29 3.36 -3.03
N LYS A 252 -24.17 3.65 -3.70
CA LYS A 252 -23.95 3.26 -5.10
C LYS A 252 -24.00 1.75 -5.30
N ALA A 253 -23.39 0.98 -4.39
CA ALA A 253 -23.39 -0.48 -4.46
C ALA A 253 -24.79 -1.09 -4.23
N VAL A 254 -25.62 -0.48 -3.38
CA VAL A 254 -27.02 -0.89 -3.20
C VAL A 254 -27.86 -0.54 -4.43
N ALA A 255 -27.69 0.65 -5.00
CA ALA A 255 -28.41 1.09 -6.19
C ALA A 255 -28.11 0.20 -7.42
N ASN A 256 -26.86 -0.23 -7.59
CA ASN A 256 -26.46 -1.12 -8.70
C ASN A 256 -27.00 -2.55 -8.58
N GLN A 257 -27.60 -2.92 -7.44
CA GLN A 257 -28.21 -4.24 -7.20
C GLN A 257 -29.73 -4.25 -7.37
N GLN A 258 -30.35 -3.08 -7.57
CA GLN A 258 -31.78 -2.94 -7.85
C GLN A 258 -32.05 -3.03 -9.34
#